data_AF-A0A552CJM8-F1
#
_entry.id   AF-A0A552CJM8-F1
#
_cell.length_a   1.000
_cell.length_b   1.000
_cell.length_c   1.000
_cell.angle_alpha   90.00
_cell.angle_beta   90.00
_cell.angle_gamma   90.00
#
_symmetry.space_group_name_H-M   'P 1'
#
loop_
_entity.id
_entity.type
_entity.pdbx_description
1 polymer ?
#
loop_
_entity_poly.entity_id
_entity_poly.type
_entity_poly.pdbx_seq_one_letter_code
_entity_poly.pdbx_strand_id
1 'polypeptide(L)'
;MTTYVFTKQNLSLWSVKNFITRYEWNLLLKQEHNNYKPKYEQLTLSLSLEFLVDKPSLSTYMVRNSITTVIEALKIIQTSGYKGITKKELKQKLERRDTTINSLIWDLENFDMIFINHEKKILAARELIGKGEDDISQYLSFALKKHILIQEIYKELEIHKSITPWRVEEIIASICTSTSGKRPKDKTLRDYRSRVISWLTFTRLLEKGRYNTLTIPRDKSSHKINSSIEYKQLHLPLNGM
;
A
#
# COMPACT_ATOMS: atom_id res chain seq x y z
N MET A 1 -21.09 19.44 40.34
CA MET A 1 -19.75 18.99 39.90
C MET A 1 -19.73 17.48 39.95
N THR A 2 -19.81 16.83 38.81
CA THR A 2 -19.86 15.36 38.75
C THR A 2 -18.47 14.87 38.39
N THR A 3 -17.77 14.29 39.37
CA THR A 3 -16.43 13.75 39.20
C THR A 3 -16.55 12.42 38.45
N TYR A 4 -16.13 12.38 37.19
CA TYR A 4 -16.01 11.12 36.44
C TYR A 4 -14.75 10.39 36.90
N VAL A 5 -14.93 9.31 37.65
CA VAL A 5 -13.85 8.37 37.98
C VAL A 5 -13.72 7.39 36.82
N PHE A 6 -12.65 7.51 36.03
CA PHE A 6 -12.34 6.56 34.95
C PHE A 6 -11.62 5.33 35.51
N THR A 7 -12.32 4.20 35.57
CA THR A 7 -11.69 2.88 35.78
C THR A 7 -11.07 2.39 34.47
N LYS A 8 -9.85 1.82 34.55
CA LYS A 8 -9.13 1.13 33.46
C LYS A 8 -10.01 0.03 32.83
N GLN A 9 -10.78 0.40 31.82
CA GLN A 9 -11.32 -0.55 30.84
C GLN A 9 -10.95 -0.02 29.46
N ASN A 10 -10.33 -0.89 28.66
CA ASN A 10 -9.84 -0.61 27.32
C ASN A 10 -10.95 -0.02 26.43
N LEU A 11 -10.98 1.30 26.30
CA LEU A 11 -11.76 1.98 25.27
C LEU A 11 -10.94 2.00 23.99
N SER A 12 -11.27 1.11 23.05
CA SER A 12 -10.72 1.22 21.69
C SER A 12 -11.28 2.49 21.05
N LEU A 13 -10.42 3.40 20.59
CA LEU A 13 -10.78 4.64 19.87
C LEU A 13 -11.71 4.42 18.66
N TRP A 14 -11.88 3.18 18.24
CA TRP A 14 -12.71 2.75 17.12
C TRP A 14 -14.20 2.54 17.47
N SER A 15 -14.58 2.53 18.75
CA SER A 15 -15.98 2.26 19.17
C SER A 15 -16.90 3.49 19.16
N VAL A 16 -16.37 4.70 18.96
CA VAL A 16 -17.20 5.93 18.91
C VAL A 16 -17.60 6.19 17.45
N LYS A 17 -18.90 6.10 17.13
CA LYS A 17 -19.41 6.19 15.76
C LYS A 17 -19.51 7.61 15.18
N ASN A 18 -19.41 8.66 16.00
CA ASN A 18 -19.55 10.06 15.54
C ASN A 18 -18.18 10.73 15.37
N PHE A 19 -17.94 11.28 14.17
CA PHE A 19 -16.70 11.96 13.77
C PHE A 19 -16.41 13.20 14.62
N ILE A 20 -17.43 13.98 14.97
CA ILE A 20 -17.27 15.21 15.78
C ILE A 20 -16.80 14.84 17.19
N THR A 21 -17.38 13.80 17.79
CA THR A 21 -16.97 13.32 19.10
C THR A 21 -15.54 12.74 19.08
N ARG A 22 -15.10 12.09 17.99
CA ARG A 22 -13.68 11.69 17.83
C ARG A 22 -12.74 12.89 17.72
N TYR A 23 -13.19 13.96 17.05
CA TYR A 23 -12.39 15.18 16.91
C TYR A 23 -12.24 15.91 18.26
N GLU A 24 -13.31 16.00 19.04
CA GLU A 24 -13.28 16.58 20.40
C GLU A 24 -12.46 15.71 21.38
N TRP A 25 -12.55 14.38 21.28
CA TRP A 25 -11.69 13.46 22.04
C TRP A 25 -10.22 13.56 21.65
N ASN A 26 -9.92 13.73 20.36
CA ASN A 26 -8.56 14.02 19.91
C ASN A 26 -8.06 15.35 20.45
N LEU A 27 -8.91 16.38 20.57
CA LEU A 27 -8.56 17.67 21.16
C LEU A 27 -8.31 17.57 22.67
N LEU A 28 -9.10 16.80 23.41
CA LEU A 28 -8.90 16.52 24.84
C LEU A 28 -7.65 15.69 25.11
N LEU A 29 -7.40 14.65 24.31
CA LEU A 29 -6.15 13.89 24.35
C LEU A 29 -4.94 14.77 24.01
N LYS A 30 -5.09 15.74 23.11
CA LYS A 30 -4.09 16.78 22.83
C LYS A 30 -3.81 17.68 24.03
N GLN A 31 -4.84 17.99 24.83
CA GLN A 31 -4.69 18.77 26.06
C GLN A 31 -4.00 17.96 27.17
N GLU A 32 -4.27 16.65 27.30
CA GLU A 32 -3.52 15.77 28.21
C GLU A 32 -2.08 15.51 27.72
N HIS A 33 -1.86 15.43 26.41
CA HIS A 33 -0.54 15.30 25.76
C HIS A 33 0.37 16.49 26.09
N ASN A 34 -0.20 17.70 26.19
CA ASN A 34 0.54 18.91 26.55
C ASN A 34 1.05 18.91 28.01
N ASN A 35 0.51 18.05 28.89
CA ASN A 35 0.98 17.94 30.27
C ASN A 35 2.10 16.90 30.45
N TYR A 36 2.32 16.00 29.48
CA TYR A 36 3.34 14.93 29.55
C TYR A 36 4.41 15.05 28.47
N LYS A 37 5.22 16.09 28.63
CA LYS A 37 6.68 16.01 28.74
C LYS A 37 7.48 15.24 27.64
N PRO A 38 8.66 15.77 27.33
CA PRO A 38 9.11 16.14 26.01
C PRO A 38 10.15 15.12 25.50
N LYS A 39 9.99 13.84 25.88
CA LYS A 39 11.04 12.82 25.73
C LYS A 39 10.83 11.87 24.54
N TYR A 40 9.60 11.74 24.06
CA TYR A 40 9.28 10.87 22.93
C TYR A 40 9.14 11.63 21.60
N GLU A 41 8.75 12.91 21.64
CA GLU A 41 8.42 13.68 20.44
C GLU A 41 9.64 14.17 19.64
N GLN A 42 10.82 14.36 20.25
CA GLN A 42 12.00 14.85 19.51
C GLN A 42 12.60 13.81 18.55
N LEU A 43 12.34 12.51 18.74
CA LEU A 43 12.87 11.43 17.90
C LEU A 43 11.92 11.02 16.76
N THR A 44 10.63 11.30 16.87
CA THR A 44 9.63 10.88 15.87
C THR A 44 9.07 12.02 15.02
N LEU A 45 9.10 13.28 15.47
CA LEU A 45 8.46 14.40 14.74
C LEU A 45 9.39 15.22 13.85
N SER A 46 10.72 15.09 13.96
CA SER A 46 11.68 15.78 13.07
C SER A 46 11.90 15.08 11.72
N LEU A 47 11.27 13.91 11.49
CA LEU A 47 11.61 13.02 10.37
C LEU A 47 10.66 13.03 9.17
N SER A 48 9.45 13.60 9.23
CA SER A 48 8.50 13.25 8.15
C SER A 48 7.31 14.18 7.88
N LEU A 49 7.22 15.38 8.46
CA LEU A 49 6.12 16.31 8.14
C LEU A 49 6.39 17.19 6.90
N GLU A 50 7.65 17.39 6.51
CA GLU A 50 8.00 18.14 5.28
C GLU A 50 7.81 17.33 3.99
N PHE A 51 7.61 16.01 4.06
CA PHE A 51 7.52 15.12 2.89
C PHE A 51 6.10 14.70 2.49
N LEU A 52 5.08 15.09 3.27
CA LEU A 52 3.69 14.62 3.09
C LEU A 52 2.87 15.40 2.05
N VAL A 53 3.45 16.39 1.37
CA VAL A 53 2.66 17.31 0.54
C VAL A 53 2.40 16.80 -0.89
N ASP A 54 3.15 15.81 -1.42
CA ASP A 54 2.99 15.39 -2.84
C ASP A 54 2.91 13.86 -3.08
N LYS A 55 2.88 13.03 -2.03
CA LYS A 55 2.81 11.57 -2.21
C LYS A 55 1.35 11.13 -2.35
N PRO A 56 0.93 10.53 -3.49
CA PRO A 56 -0.42 9.98 -3.61
C PRO A 56 -0.65 8.94 -2.51
N SER A 57 -1.89 8.87 -2.01
CA SER A 57 -2.26 7.83 -1.05
C SER A 57 -1.99 6.44 -1.63
N LEU A 58 -1.56 5.48 -0.80
CA LEU A 58 -1.38 4.09 -1.22
C LEU A 58 -2.63 3.51 -1.90
N SER A 59 -3.83 3.99 -1.51
CA SER A 59 -5.10 3.55 -2.09
C SER A 59 -5.26 3.86 -3.58
N THR A 60 -4.54 4.86 -4.10
CA THR A 60 -4.62 5.36 -5.48
C THR A 60 -3.27 5.31 -6.21
N TYR A 61 -2.22 4.77 -5.58
CA TYR A 61 -0.87 4.78 -6.13
C TYR A 61 -0.70 3.84 -7.32
N MET A 62 -0.35 4.41 -8.48
CA MET A 62 -0.04 3.62 -9.67
C MET A 62 1.39 3.09 -9.67
N VAL A 63 1.54 1.76 -9.59
CA VAL A 63 2.83 1.07 -9.71
C VAL A 63 3.58 1.45 -11.00
N ARG A 64 4.87 1.69 -10.88
CA ARG A 64 5.71 2.22 -11.96
C ARG A 64 6.56 1.16 -12.62
N ASN A 65 6.96 0.14 -11.88
CA ASN A 65 7.78 -0.96 -12.36
C ASN A 65 7.05 -2.30 -12.26
N SER A 66 7.54 -3.31 -12.99
CA SER A 66 7.13 -4.69 -12.75
C SER A 66 7.61 -5.15 -11.39
N ILE A 67 6.88 -6.07 -10.76
CA ILE A 67 7.23 -6.58 -9.43
C ILE A 67 8.61 -7.24 -9.43
N THR A 68 9.00 -7.92 -10.52
CA THR A 68 10.32 -8.55 -10.65
C THR A 68 11.46 -7.55 -10.43
N THR A 69 11.38 -6.38 -11.06
CA THR A 69 12.41 -5.33 -10.91
C THR A 69 12.40 -4.72 -9.50
N VAL A 70 11.22 -4.62 -8.89
CA VAL A 70 11.06 -4.11 -7.51
C VAL A 70 11.68 -5.08 -6.50
N ILE A 71 11.45 -6.38 -6.66
CA ILE A 71 12.03 -7.42 -5.80
C ILE A 71 13.54 -7.51 -5.98
N GLU A 72 14.05 -7.40 -7.21
CA GLU A 72 15.49 -7.32 -7.48
C GLU A 72 16.14 -6.15 -6.74
N ALA A 73 15.53 -4.95 -6.83
CA ALA A 73 15.99 -3.78 -6.10
C ALA A 73 15.92 -3.95 -4.58
N LEU A 74 14.82 -4.50 -4.05
CA LEU A 74 14.67 -4.76 -2.62
C LEU A 74 15.77 -5.71 -2.11
N LYS A 75 16.06 -6.79 -2.83
CA LYS A 75 17.12 -7.74 -2.46
C LYS A 75 18.48 -7.05 -2.34
N ILE A 76 18.82 -6.19 -3.29
CA ILE A 76 20.06 -5.39 -3.21
C ILE A 76 20.07 -4.51 -1.95
N ILE A 77 18.95 -3.84 -1.64
CA ILE A 77 18.83 -2.97 -0.46
C ILE A 77 18.94 -3.80 0.83
N GLN A 78 18.30 -4.97 0.90
CA GLN A 78 18.38 -5.90 2.04
C GLN A 78 19.83 -6.32 2.32
N THR A 79 20.65 -6.56 1.29
CA THR A 79 22.07 -6.95 1.48
C THR A 79 22.92 -5.87 2.16
N SER A 80 22.51 -4.61 2.07
CA SER A 80 23.19 -3.51 2.77
C SER A 80 22.83 -3.41 4.26
N GLY A 81 21.78 -4.12 4.71
CA GLY A 81 21.31 -4.12 6.09
C GLY A 81 21.10 -2.72 6.66
N TYR A 82 21.48 -2.51 7.92
CA TYR A 82 21.34 -1.24 8.62
C TYR A 82 22.25 -0.11 8.11
N LYS A 83 23.28 -0.42 7.31
CA LYS A 83 24.13 0.61 6.69
C LYS A 83 23.41 1.34 5.56
N GLY A 84 22.40 0.70 4.96
CA GLY A 84 21.67 1.23 3.82
C GLY A 84 22.53 1.37 2.56
N ILE A 85 21.90 1.83 1.49
CA ILE A 85 22.54 2.04 0.18
C ILE A 85 22.17 3.41 -0.38
N THR A 86 23.11 4.11 -1.01
CA THR A 86 22.81 5.35 -1.72
C THR A 86 22.09 5.05 -3.03
N LYS A 87 21.34 6.04 -3.53
CA LYS A 87 20.76 5.97 -4.88
C LYS A 87 21.82 5.69 -5.96
N LYS A 88 23.03 6.25 -5.83
CA LYS A 88 24.14 6.04 -6.78
C LYS A 88 24.62 4.60 -6.78
N GLU A 89 24.82 4.00 -5.61
CA GLU A 89 25.21 2.59 -5.48
C GLU A 89 24.11 1.66 -6.00
N LEU A 90 22.83 1.93 -5.67
CA LEU A 90 21.70 1.16 -6.18
C LEU A 90 21.62 1.21 -7.70
N LYS A 91 21.83 2.40 -8.29
CA LYS A 91 21.91 2.60 -9.75
C LYS A 91 23.03 1.77 -10.37
N GLN A 92 24.22 1.80 -9.78
CA GLN A 92 25.37 1.05 -10.28
C GLN A 92 25.12 -0.45 -10.24
N LYS A 93 24.56 -0.98 -9.14
CA LYS A 93 24.27 -2.41 -8.99
C LYS A 93 23.16 -2.91 -9.91
N LEU A 94 22.17 -2.07 -10.23
CA LEU A 94 21.05 -2.44 -11.12
C LEU A 94 21.31 -2.13 -12.59
N GLU A 95 22.37 -1.38 -12.92
CA GLU A 95 22.69 -0.92 -14.27
C GLU A 95 21.51 -0.22 -14.98
N ARG A 96 20.71 0.57 -14.23
CA ARG A 96 19.54 1.28 -14.76
C ARG A 96 19.74 2.79 -14.85
N ARG A 97 18.89 3.43 -15.65
CA ARG A 97 18.83 4.90 -15.77
C ARG A 97 18.25 5.52 -14.50
N ASP A 98 18.59 6.78 -14.24
CA ASP A 98 18.12 7.52 -13.04
C ASP A 98 16.59 7.59 -12.95
N THR A 99 15.89 7.70 -14.07
CA THR A 99 14.43 7.74 -14.14
C THR A 99 13.80 6.43 -13.66
N THR A 100 14.40 5.29 -14.00
CA THR A 100 13.99 3.97 -13.52
C THR A 100 14.27 3.82 -12.04
N ILE A 101 15.45 4.23 -11.57
CA ILE A 101 15.82 4.17 -10.15
C ILE A 101 14.88 5.04 -9.30
N ASN A 102 14.57 6.26 -9.74
CA ASN A 102 13.60 7.12 -9.06
C ASN A 102 12.22 6.46 -8.96
N SER A 103 11.76 5.87 -10.07
CA SER A 103 10.46 5.20 -10.10
C SER A 103 10.44 3.95 -9.20
N LEU A 104 11.55 3.20 -9.12
CA LEU A 104 11.70 2.04 -8.24
C LEU A 104 11.70 2.44 -6.78
N ILE A 105 12.43 3.50 -6.42
CA ILE A 105 12.42 4.04 -5.06
C ILE A 105 11.01 4.49 -4.69
N TRP A 106 10.29 5.15 -5.59
CA TRP A 106 8.90 5.52 -5.34
C TRP A 106 8.00 4.31 -5.15
N ASP A 107 8.11 3.26 -5.95
CA ASP A 107 7.33 2.03 -5.74
C ASP A 107 7.63 1.47 -4.34
N LEU A 108 8.90 1.25 -4.02
CA LEU A 108 9.33 0.69 -2.74
C LEU A 108 8.89 1.54 -1.53
N GLU A 109 9.00 2.87 -1.62
CA GLU A 109 8.56 3.78 -0.55
C GLU A 109 7.02 3.83 -0.42
N ASN A 110 6.26 3.74 -1.52
CA ASN A 110 4.79 3.79 -1.43
C ASN A 110 4.21 2.53 -0.79
N PHE A 111 4.87 1.39 -0.96
CA PHE A 111 4.51 0.14 -0.31
C PHE A 111 5.21 -0.07 1.04
N ASP A 112 5.80 0.98 1.63
CA ASP A 112 6.51 0.94 2.91
C ASP A 112 7.62 -0.14 2.99
N MET A 113 8.17 -0.56 1.85
CA MET A 113 9.21 -1.57 1.77
C MET A 113 10.60 -1.00 2.11
N ILE A 114 10.77 0.31 1.94
CA ILE A 114 12.00 1.04 2.24
C ILE A 114 11.69 2.37 2.91
N PHE A 115 12.72 2.94 3.54
CA PHE A 115 12.73 4.32 4.02
C PHE A 115 14.08 4.97 3.71
N ILE A 116 14.06 6.30 3.53
CA ILE A 116 15.27 7.09 3.29
C ILE A 116 15.60 7.86 4.56
N ASN A 117 16.79 7.64 5.12
CA ASN A 117 17.23 8.37 6.31
C ASN A 117 17.73 9.79 5.99
N HIS A 118 18.06 10.56 7.03
CA HIS A 118 18.61 11.93 6.86
C HIS A 118 19.90 11.99 6.03
N GLU A 119 20.69 10.91 6.00
CA GLU A 119 21.91 10.78 5.20
C GLU A 119 21.64 10.38 3.75
N LYS A 120 20.36 10.34 3.32
CA LYS A 120 19.91 9.92 1.99
C LYS A 120 20.30 8.47 1.66
N LYS A 121 20.44 7.63 2.69
CA LYS A 121 20.60 6.18 2.56
C LYS A 121 19.24 5.52 2.52
N ILE A 122 19.07 4.62 1.56
CA ILE A 122 17.90 3.78 1.37
C ILE A 122 18.07 2.54 2.23
N LEU A 123 17.10 2.28 3.09
CA LEU A 123 17.08 1.19 4.06
C LEU A 123 15.84 0.34 3.83
N ALA A 124 15.96 -0.98 3.89
CA ALA A 124 14.80 -1.87 3.85
C ALA A 124 14.03 -1.77 5.18
N ALA A 125 12.70 -1.89 5.11
CA ALA A 125 11.85 -2.00 6.28
C ALA A 125 12.31 -3.16 7.17
N ARG A 126 12.31 -2.94 8.50
CA ARG A 126 12.92 -3.88 9.47
C ARG A 126 12.31 -5.28 9.35
N GLU A 127 10.99 -5.34 9.17
CA GLU A 127 10.22 -6.56 9.01
C GLU A 127 10.53 -7.33 7.72
N LEU A 128 11.13 -6.66 6.72
CA LEU A 128 11.54 -7.26 5.45
C LEU A 128 13.02 -7.69 5.46
N ILE A 129 13.84 -7.29 6.43
CA ILE A 129 15.25 -7.71 6.45
C ILE A 129 15.36 -9.23 6.64
N GLY A 130 16.13 -9.89 5.77
CA GLY A 130 16.32 -11.34 5.80
C GLY A 130 15.10 -12.16 5.36
N LYS A 131 14.05 -11.51 4.87
CA LYS A 131 12.82 -12.16 4.40
C LYS A 131 12.93 -12.64 2.96
N GLY A 132 12.34 -13.82 2.71
CA GLY A 132 12.24 -14.41 1.38
C GLY A 132 11.08 -13.84 0.58
N GLU A 133 10.95 -14.28 -0.67
CA GLU A 133 9.90 -13.78 -1.57
C GLU A 133 8.48 -14.08 -1.07
N ASP A 134 8.25 -15.21 -0.39
CA ASP A 134 6.93 -15.54 0.16
C ASP A 134 6.50 -14.58 1.27
N ASP A 135 7.40 -14.22 2.20
CA ASP A 135 7.13 -13.22 3.24
C ASP A 135 6.83 -11.84 2.61
N ILE A 136 7.62 -11.44 1.59
CA ILE A 136 7.43 -10.16 0.89
C ILE A 136 6.11 -10.16 0.10
N SER A 137 5.77 -11.29 -0.53
CA SER A 137 4.50 -11.51 -1.23
C SER A 137 3.32 -11.31 -0.28
N GLN A 138 3.38 -11.92 0.90
CA GLN A 138 2.34 -11.76 1.92
C GLN A 138 2.25 -10.31 2.42
N TYR A 139 3.38 -9.67 2.72
CA TYR A 139 3.45 -8.27 3.13
C TYR A 139 2.76 -7.35 2.11
N LEU A 140 3.13 -7.47 0.83
CA LEU A 140 2.55 -6.68 -0.25
C LEU A 140 1.06 -6.97 -0.47
N SER A 141 0.61 -8.21 -0.26
CA SER A 141 -0.80 -8.56 -0.41
C SER A 141 -1.71 -7.73 0.50
N PHE A 142 -1.27 -7.42 1.73
CA PHE A 142 -2.04 -6.59 2.66
C PHE A 142 -2.15 -5.14 2.21
N ALA A 143 -1.07 -4.59 1.64
CA ALA A 143 -1.07 -3.24 1.08
C ALA A 143 -1.96 -3.15 -0.16
N LEU A 144 -1.82 -4.10 -1.10
CA LEU A 144 -2.58 -4.12 -2.36
C LEU A 144 -4.09 -4.32 -2.16
N LYS A 145 -4.52 -5.05 -1.13
CA LYS A 145 -5.96 -5.21 -0.81
C LYS A 145 -6.67 -3.88 -0.51
N LYS A 146 -5.94 -2.84 -0.09
CA LYS A 146 -6.48 -1.50 0.17
C LYS A 146 -6.53 -0.62 -1.08
N HIS A 147 -5.96 -1.07 -2.19
CA HIS A 147 -5.83 -0.28 -3.40
C HIS A 147 -7.13 -0.32 -4.23
N ILE A 148 -7.60 0.85 -4.69
CA ILE A 148 -8.89 1.01 -5.37
C ILE A 148 -9.02 0.13 -6.62
N LEU A 149 -8.00 0.09 -7.48
CA LEU A 149 -7.97 -0.79 -8.65
C LEU A 149 -8.19 -2.26 -8.30
N ILE A 150 -7.63 -2.71 -7.17
CA ILE A 150 -7.72 -4.11 -6.77
C ILE A 150 -9.12 -4.41 -6.24
N GLN A 151 -9.72 -3.48 -5.51
CA GLN A 151 -11.11 -3.58 -5.08
C GLN A 151 -12.07 -3.66 -6.28
N GLU A 152 -11.87 -2.84 -7.32
CA GLU A 152 -12.70 -2.90 -8.54
C GLU A 152 -12.51 -4.21 -9.31
N ILE A 153 -11.27 -4.72 -9.42
CA ILE A 153 -11.02 -6.05 -10.02
C ILE A 153 -11.74 -7.15 -9.24
N TYR A 154 -11.74 -7.08 -7.91
CA TYR A 154 -12.39 -8.09 -7.07
C TYR A 154 -13.92 -8.06 -7.18
N LYS A 155 -14.54 -6.87 -7.29
CA LYS A 155 -15.98 -6.76 -7.56
C LYS A 155 -16.38 -7.48 -8.85
N GLU A 156 -15.59 -7.32 -9.90
CA GLU A 156 -15.83 -8.01 -11.18
C GLU A 156 -15.64 -9.53 -11.05
N LEU A 157 -14.64 -9.97 -10.27
CA LEU A 157 -14.38 -11.39 -10.01
C LEU A 157 -15.47 -12.05 -9.16
N GLU A 158 -16.09 -11.33 -8.22
CA GLU A 158 -17.25 -11.80 -7.45
C GLU A 158 -18.43 -12.15 -8.36
N ILE A 159 -18.66 -11.34 -9.40
CA ILE A 159 -19.76 -11.51 -10.36
C ILE A 159 -19.42 -12.60 -11.38
N HIS A 160 -18.26 -12.52 -12.02
CA HIS A 160 -17.93 -13.30 -13.21
C HIS A 160 -17.04 -14.52 -12.94
N LYS A 161 -16.56 -14.71 -11.70
CA LYS A 161 -15.60 -15.75 -11.26
C LYS A 161 -14.23 -15.72 -11.95
N SER A 162 -14.11 -15.00 -13.06
CA SER A 162 -12.89 -14.81 -13.84
C SER A 162 -12.99 -13.48 -14.60
N ILE A 163 -11.84 -12.86 -14.88
CA ILE A 163 -11.74 -11.59 -15.59
C ILE A 163 -10.67 -11.69 -16.68
N THR A 164 -10.87 -11.04 -17.83
CA THR A 164 -9.83 -10.99 -18.86
C THR A 164 -8.84 -9.85 -18.59
N PRO A 165 -7.59 -9.93 -19.08
CA PRO A 165 -6.66 -8.80 -19.03
C PRO A 165 -7.24 -7.53 -19.69
N TRP A 166 -8.06 -7.68 -20.74
CA TRP A 166 -8.74 -6.56 -21.37
C TRP A 166 -9.71 -5.87 -20.41
N ARG A 167 -10.51 -6.62 -19.63
CA ARG A 167 -11.40 -6.02 -18.63
C ARG A 167 -10.63 -5.30 -17.52
N VAL A 168 -9.47 -5.82 -17.10
CA VAL A 168 -8.56 -5.08 -16.18
C VAL A 168 -8.11 -3.75 -16.78
N GLU A 169 -7.82 -3.72 -18.08
CA GLU A 169 -7.49 -2.49 -18.82
C GLU A 169 -8.62 -1.46 -18.81
N GLU A 170 -9.88 -1.92 -18.96
CA GLU A 170 -11.05 -1.04 -18.88
C GLU A 170 -11.23 -0.43 -17.50
N ILE A 171 -11.04 -1.21 -16.43
CA ILE A 171 -11.11 -0.73 -15.04
C ILE A 171 -10.04 0.34 -14.81
N ILE A 172 -8.81 0.10 -15.25
CA ILE A 172 -7.72 1.08 -15.20
C ILE A 172 -8.15 2.37 -15.92
N ALA A 173 -8.65 2.24 -17.14
CA ALA A 173 -9.04 3.38 -17.95
C ALA A 173 -10.16 4.19 -17.29
N SER A 174 -11.15 3.52 -16.68
CA SER A 174 -12.22 4.14 -15.92
C SER A 174 -11.67 4.98 -14.76
N ILE A 175 -10.84 4.38 -13.89
CA ILE A 175 -10.24 5.07 -12.74
C ILE A 175 -9.41 6.29 -13.17
N CYS A 176 -8.57 6.13 -14.20
CA CYS A 176 -7.76 7.23 -14.71
C CYS A 176 -8.62 8.36 -15.30
N THR A 177 -9.69 8.01 -16.04
CA THR A 177 -10.59 9.00 -16.65
C THR A 177 -11.37 9.75 -15.58
N SER A 178 -11.88 9.07 -14.56
CA SER A 178 -12.57 9.71 -13.43
C SER A 178 -11.67 10.65 -12.65
N THR A 179 -10.38 10.35 -12.54
CA THR A 179 -9.42 11.17 -11.77
C THR A 179 -8.89 12.36 -12.57
N SER A 180 -8.59 12.16 -13.86
CA SER A 180 -7.90 13.16 -14.70
C SER A 180 -8.79 13.84 -15.73
N GLY A 181 -10.05 13.43 -15.86
CA GLY A 181 -10.98 13.86 -16.91
C GLY A 181 -10.62 13.36 -18.32
N LYS A 182 -9.53 12.61 -18.48
CA LYS A 182 -9.03 12.17 -19.79
C LYS A 182 -8.62 10.70 -19.78
N ARG A 183 -9.09 9.96 -20.79
CA ARG A 183 -8.66 8.57 -21.00
C ARG A 183 -7.18 8.52 -21.43
N PRO A 184 -6.33 7.73 -20.75
CA PRO A 184 -4.96 7.50 -21.19
C PRO A 184 -4.89 6.80 -22.55
N LYS A 185 -3.74 6.91 -23.24
CA LYS A 185 -3.49 6.19 -24.49
C LYS A 185 -3.45 4.67 -24.24
N ASP A 186 -3.90 3.87 -25.21
CA ASP A 186 -3.97 2.41 -25.10
C ASP A 186 -2.63 1.75 -24.77
N LYS A 187 -1.52 2.26 -25.32
CA LYS A 187 -0.18 1.77 -24.98
C LYS A 187 0.10 1.91 -23.48
N THR A 188 -0.22 3.07 -22.90
CA THR A 188 -0.06 3.34 -21.46
C THR A 188 -0.91 2.41 -20.61
N LEU A 189 -2.16 2.17 -21.04
CA LEU A 189 -3.08 1.26 -20.37
C LEU A 189 -2.55 -0.18 -20.38
N ARG A 190 -2.10 -0.68 -21.53
CA ARG A 190 -1.50 -2.02 -21.67
C ARG A 190 -0.23 -2.20 -20.84
N ASP A 191 0.66 -1.20 -20.85
CA ASP A 191 1.91 -1.22 -20.08
C ASP A 191 1.63 -1.22 -18.56
N TYR A 192 0.62 -0.45 -18.12
CA TYR A 192 0.21 -0.45 -16.72
C TYR A 192 -0.50 -1.74 -16.30
N ARG A 193 -1.43 -2.24 -17.13
CA ARG A 193 -2.08 -3.55 -16.93
C ARG A 193 -1.05 -4.66 -16.73
N SER A 194 -0.02 -4.72 -17.58
CA SER A 194 1.03 -5.73 -17.47
C SER A 194 1.74 -5.68 -16.10
N ARG A 195 2.08 -4.46 -15.64
CA ARG A 195 2.68 -4.26 -14.32
C ARG A 195 1.74 -4.69 -13.21
N VAL A 196 0.50 -4.21 -13.18
CA VAL A 196 -0.48 -4.57 -12.13
C VAL A 196 -0.70 -6.08 -12.05
N ILE A 197 -0.91 -6.75 -13.19
CA ILE A 197 -1.08 -8.21 -13.22
C ILE A 197 0.15 -8.91 -12.63
N SER A 198 1.36 -8.44 -12.94
CA SER A 198 2.58 -9.03 -12.36
C SER A 198 2.60 -8.93 -10.83
N TRP A 199 2.24 -7.77 -10.28
CA TRP A 199 2.15 -7.55 -8.82
C TRP A 199 1.08 -8.43 -8.17
N LEU A 200 -0.10 -8.54 -8.77
CA LEU A 200 -1.19 -9.37 -8.25
C LEU A 200 -0.91 -10.86 -8.33
N THR A 201 -0.16 -11.29 -9.34
CA THR A 201 0.27 -12.69 -9.48
C THR A 201 1.34 -13.02 -8.43
N PHE A 202 2.33 -12.15 -8.26
CA PHE A 202 3.38 -12.32 -7.24
C PHE A 202 2.80 -12.39 -5.82
N THR A 203 1.81 -11.55 -5.51
CA THR A 203 1.15 -11.50 -4.20
C THR A 203 0.06 -12.56 -4.00
N ARG A 204 -0.12 -13.46 -4.97
CA ARG A 204 -1.19 -14.47 -4.98
C ARG A 204 -2.58 -13.86 -4.73
N LEU A 205 -2.80 -12.65 -5.23
CA LEU A 205 -4.12 -12.01 -5.27
C LEU A 205 -4.86 -12.38 -6.55
N LEU A 206 -4.15 -12.78 -7.60
CA LEU A 206 -4.70 -13.35 -8.83
C LEU A 206 -3.84 -14.54 -9.26
N GLU A 207 -4.47 -15.50 -9.93
CA GLU A 207 -3.78 -16.56 -10.68
C GLU A 207 -4.21 -16.56 -12.15
N LYS A 208 -3.37 -17.11 -13.01
CA LYS A 208 -3.72 -17.32 -14.41
C LYS A 208 -4.68 -18.50 -14.53
N GLY A 209 -5.90 -18.22 -14.97
CA GLY A 209 -6.92 -19.19 -15.27
C GLY A 209 -6.80 -19.78 -16.68
N ARG A 210 -7.83 -20.53 -17.10
CA ARG A 210 -7.94 -21.06 -18.46
C ARG A 210 -8.15 -19.92 -19.47
N TYR A 211 -7.76 -20.13 -20.72
CA TYR A 211 -7.99 -19.17 -21.82
C TYR A 211 -7.47 -17.75 -21.52
N ASN A 212 -6.36 -17.64 -20.79
CA ASN A 212 -5.72 -16.37 -20.43
C ASN A 212 -6.60 -15.44 -19.57
N THR A 213 -7.58 -15.99 -18.84
CA THR A 213 -8.30 -15.25 -17.80
C THR A 213 -7.48 -15.15 -16.52
N LEU A 214 -7.89 -14.26 -15.62
CA LEU A 214 -7.39 -14.12 -14.27
C LEU A 214 -8.50 -14.55 -13.31
N THR A 215 -8.15 -15.29 -12.26
CA THR A 215 -9.09 -15.76 -11.23
C THR A 215 -8.54 -15.51 -9.84
N ILE A 216 -9.42 -15.51 -8.84
CA ILE A 216 -8.99 -15.59 -7.43
C ILE A 216 -8.36 -16.97 -7.23
N PRO A 217 -7.15 -17.07 -6.61
CA PRO A 217 -6.51 -18.35 -6.39
C PRO A 217 -7.38 -19.33 -5.62
N ARG A 218 -7.47 -20.57 -6.10
CA ARG A 218 -8.16 -21.66 -5.39
C ARG A 218 -7.19 -22.23 -4.35
N ASP A 219 -7.45 -21.99 -3.07
CA ASP A 219 -6.63 -22.50 -1.96
C ASP A 219 -6.34 -24.00 -2.13
N LYS A 220 -5.10 -24.33 -2.49
CA LYS A 220 -4.55 -25.69 -2.49
C LYS A 220 -3.25 -25.74 -1.69
N SER A 221 -3.21 -25.15 -0.49
CA SER A 221 -2.29 -25.52 0.60
C SER A 221 -2.34 -24.49 1.74
N SER A 222 -2.93 -24.91 2.86
CA SER A 222 -2.50 -24.64 4.24
C SER A 222 -1.66 -23.38 4.51
N HIS A 223 -2.21 -22.18 4.31
CA HIS A 223 -2.05 -21.10 5.28
C HIS A 223 -3.47 -20.70 5.63
N LYS A 224 -3.88 -20.88 6.88
CA LYS A 224 -5.15 -20.36 7.39
C LYS A 224 -5.11 -18.84 7.22
N ILE A 225 -5.52 -18.36 6.04
CA ILE A 225 -6.04 -17.02 5.89
C ILE A 225 -7.27 -17.02 6.79
N ASN A 226 -7.20 -16.30 7.91
CA ASN A 226 -8.39 -16.02 8.70
C ASN A 226 -9.37 -15.32 7.76
N SER A 227 -10.30 -16.11 7.23
CA SER A 227 -11.43 -15.71 6.38
C SER A 227 -12.44 -14.84 7.13
N SER A 228 -12.12 -14.42 8.36
CA SER A 228 -12.92 -13.51 9.18
C SER A 228 -12.67 -12.03 8.86
N ILE A 229 -11.76 -11.69 7.94
CA ILE A 229 -11.82 -10.39 7.25
C ILE A 229 -12.80 -10.56 6.09
N GLU A 230 -14.06 -10.78 6.45
CA GLU A 230 -15.18 -10.60 5.54
C GLU A 230 -15.01 -9.22 4.89
N TYR A 231 -15.14 -9.21 3.57
CA TYR A 231 -15.26 -8.03 2.74
C TYR A 231 -16.46 -7.21 3.20
N LYS A 232 -16.31 -6.45 4.29
CA LYS A 232 -17.23 -5.34 4.58
C LYS A 232 -16.90 -4.27 3.57
N GLN A 233 -17.57 -4.38 2.42
CA GLN A 233 -17.80 -3.31 1.49
C GLN A 233 -18.06 -2.04 2.30
N LEU A 234 -17.16 -1.06 2.18
CA LEU A 234 -17.49 0.31 2.50
C LEU A 234 -18.54 0.73 1.47
N HIS A 235 -19.81 0.41 1.75
CA HIS A 235 -20.92 1.12 1.16
C HIS A 235 -20.76 2.57 1.60
N LEU A 236 -20.20 3.40 0.71
CA LEU A 236 -20.42 4.83 0.79
C LEU A 236 -21.93 5.04 0.60
N PRO A 237 -22.65 5.66 1.53
CA PRO A 237 -24.01 6.04 1.27
C PRO A 237 -24.01 7.05 0.13
N LEU A 238 -24.57 6.65 -1.01
CA LEU A 238 -25.13 7.62 -1.96
C LEU A 238 -26.34 8.22 -1.26
N ASN A 239 -26.10 9.29 -0.49
CA ASN A 239 -27.20 10.11 -0.03
C ASN A 239 -27.70 10.92 -1.22
N GLY A 240 -28.92 10.63 -1.64
CA GLY A 240 -29.70 11.53 -2.47
C GLY A 240 -29.91 12.86 -1.75
N MET A 241 -29.60 13.94 -2.46
CA MET A 241 -30.41 15.15 -2.56
C MET A 241 -30.30 15.62 -4.00
#